data_AF-A0A2A4QKD3-F1
#
_entry.id   AF-A0A2A4QKD3-F1
#
_cell.length_a   1.000
_cell.length_b   1.000
_cell.length_c   1.000
_cell.angle_alpha   90.00
_cell.angle_beta   90.00
_cell.angle_gamma   90.00
#
_symmetry.space_group_name_H-M   'P 1'
#
loop_
_entity.id
_entity.type
_entity.pdbx_description
1 polymer ?
#
loop_
_entity_poly.entity_id
_entity_poly.type
_entity_poly.pdbx_seq_one_letter_code
_entity_poly.pdbx_strand_id
1 'polypeptide(L)'
;MITPRLAITSLAEKIQLACIARSEGNFRVYSEQTKQQLRFIKRCKTLGLTLVEIGQLQRLDHTPQTSCDKINDMVNVHIQEVEAQINELIHLREQLSALGSCCANNRTIEQCGILEKIKHAYVDGS
;
A
#
# COMPACT_ATOMS: atom_id res chain seq x y z
N MET A 1 -11.46 2.31 -14.78
CA MET A 1 -11.27 3.40 -13.78
C MET A 1 -12.05 3.04 -12.53
N ILE A 2 -11.38 2.42 -11.55
CA ILE A 2 -12.01 1.97 -10.30
C ILE A 2 -12.35 3.22 -9.49
N THR A 3 -13.64 3.52 -9.36
CA THR A 3 -14.13 4.70 -8.65
C THR A 3 -13.68 4.65 -7.18
N PRO A 4 -13.02 5.69 -6.65
CA PRO A 4 -12.53 5.72 -5.26
C PRO A 4 -13.65 5.72 -4.20
N ARG A 5 -14.92 5.62 -4.62
CA ARG A 5 -16.12 5.89 -3.82
C ARG A 5 -16.67 4.66 -3.09
N LEU A 6 -16.43 3.44 -3.60
CA LEU A 6 -16.79 2.19 -2.88
C LEU A 6 -15.80 1.84 -1.75
N ALA A 7 -14.52 2.20 -1.92
CA ALA A 7 -13.49 1.95 -0.91
C ALA A 7 -13.78 2.68 0.40
N ILE A 8 -14.34 3.89 0.34
CA ILE A 8 -14.66 4.71 1.52
C ILE A 8 -15.79 4.06 2.34
N THR A 9 -16.78 3.45 1.70
CA THR A 9 -17.93 2.82 2.38
C THR A 9 -17.53 1.57 3.14
N SER A 10 -16.74 0.69 2.50
CA SER A 10 -16.21 -0.54 3.11
C SER A 10 -15.27 -0.25 4.28
N LEU A 11 -14.47 0.82 4.17
CA LEU A 11 -13.55 1.26 5.21
C LEU A 11 -14.28 1.86 6.42
N ALA A 12 -15.33 2.64 6.20
CA ALA A 12 -16.14 3.23 7.28
C ALA A 12 -16.90 2.17 8.09
N GLU A 13 -17.34 1.08 7.45
CA GLU A 13 -17.99 -0.06 8.12
C GLU A 13 -17.01 -0.83 9.01
N LYS A 14 -15.80 -1.08 8.52
CA LYS A 14 -14.75 -1.75 9.32
C LYS A 14 -14.26 -0.92 10.51
N ILE A 15 -14.41 0.41 10.48
CA ILE A 15 -13.90 1.33 11.51
C ILE A 15 -15.05 1.85 12.40
N GLN A 16 -16.27 1.30 12.29
CA GLN A 16 -17.44 1.67 13.10
C GLN A 16 -17.69 3.18 13.17
N LEU A 17 -17.58 3.90 12.04
CA LEU A 17 -17.88 5.35 12.04
C LEU A 17 -19.39 5.59 12.13
N ALA A 18 -19.80 6.34 13.16
CA ALA A 18 -21.20 6.70 13.37
C ALA A 18 -21.69 7.64 12.24
N CYS A 19 -22.77 7.23 11.58
CA CYS A 19 -23.51 8.03 10.61
C CYS A 19 -24.64 8.76 11.35
N ILE A 20 -24.82 10.06 11.09
CA ILE A 20 -25.80 10.87 11.84
C ILE A 20 -27.20 10.76 11.24
N ALA A 21 -27.32 10.48 9.94
CA ALA A 21 -28.61 10.30 9.29
C ALA A 21 -28.48 9.53 7.98
N ARG A 22 -29.56 8.92 7.51
CA ARG A 22 -29.69 8.44 6.13
C ARG A 22 -30.53 9.45 5.35
N SER A 23 -30.04 9.90 4.20
CA SER A 23 -30.80 10.75 3.27
C SER A 23 -31.97 9.96 2.66
N GLU A 24 -32.97 10.64 2.11
CA GLU A 24 -34.13 10.05 1.42
C GLU A 24 -33.75 9.06 0.30
N GLY A 25 -32.55 9.19 -0.28
CA GLY A 25 -31.98 8.21 -1.22
C GLY A 25 -31.19 7.05 -0.57
N ASN A 26 -31.38 6.80 0.73
CA ASN A 26 -30.64 5.82 1.55
C ASN A 26 -29.12 6.06 1.64
N PHE A 27 -28.66 7.29 1.39
CA PHE A 27 -27.25 7.66 1.50
C PHE A 27 -26.85 7.94 2.95
N ARG A 28 -25.68 7.46 3.39
CA ARG A 28 -25.12 7.80 4.70
C ARG A 28 -24.68 9.27 4.72
N VAL A 29 -25.23 10.03 5.66
CA VAL A 29 -24.87 11.44 5.93
C VAL A 29 -23.86 11.47 7.08
N TYR A 30 -22.72 12.09 6.82
CA TYR A 30 -21.61 12.21 7.76
C TYR A 30 -21.45 13.67 8.19
N SER A 31 -21.20 13.94 9.48
CA SER A 31 -20.81 15.28 9.94
C SER A 31 -19.45 15.69 9.38
N GLU A 32 -19.14 16.98 9.47
CA GLU A 32 -17.80 17.48 9.17
C GLU A 32 -16.70 16.82 10.01
N GLN A 33 -16.98 16.49 11.28
CA GLN A 33 -16.06 15.74 12.13
C GLN A 33 -15.77 14.35 11.55
N THR A 34 -16.80 13.63 11.12
CA THR A 34 -16.62 12.32 10.46
C THR A 34 -15.87 12.46 9.14
N LYS A 35 -16.12 13.51 8.36
CA LYS A 35 -15.36 13.78 7.12
C LYS A 35 -13.88 14.05 7.42
N GLN A 36 -13.54 14.77 8.49
CA GLN A 36 -12.16 14.98 8.93
C GLN A 36 -11.49 13.66 9.30
N GLN A 37 -12.17 12.81 10.07
CA GLN A 37 -11.67 11.47 10.42
C GLN A 37 -11.44 10.60 9.19
N LEU A 38 -12.35 10.61 8.21
CA LEU A 38 -12.17 9.87 6.95
C LEU A 38 -10.98 10.39 6.14
N ARG A 39 -10.74 11.72 6.12
CA ARG A 39 -9.54 12.29 5.49
C ARG A 39 -8.26 11.86 6.20
N PHE A 40 -8.27 11.82 7.52
CA PHE A 40 -7.15 11.33 8.33
C PHE A 40 -6.84 9.86 8.00
N ILE A 41 -7.84 8.99 8.07
CA ILE A 41 -7.71 7.56 7.75
C ILE A 41 -7.19 7.37 6.31
N LYS A 42 -7.72 8.13 5.35
CA LYS A 42 -7.27 8.07 3.95
C LYS A 42 -5.79 8.42 3.82
N ARG A 43 -5.31 9.46 4.50
CA ARG A 43 -3.89 9.84 4.50
C ARG A 43 -3.02 8.73 5.09
N CYS A 44 -3.40 8.17 6.23
CA CYS A 44 -2.67 7.07 6.85
C CYS A 44 -2.62 5.82 5.95
N LYS A 45 -3.71 5.52 5.24
CA LYS A 45 -3.74 4.42 4.26
C LYS A 45 -2.80 4.64 3.08
N THR A 46 -2.68 5.89 2.60
CA THR A 46 -1.69 6.23 1.57
C THR A 46 -0.25 6.04 2.06
N LEU A 47 -0.01 6.18 3.37
CA LEU A 47 1.29 5.92 4.00
C LEU A 47 1.54 4.43 4.31
N GLY A 48 0.65 3.54 3.89
CA GLY A 48 0.79 2.10 4.13
C GLY A 48 0.38 1.64 5.52
N LEU A 49 -0.17 2.51 6.38
CA LEU A 49 -0.53 2.14 7.74
C LEU A 49 -1.74 1.18 7.79
N THR A 50 -1.66 0.20 8.68
CA THR A 50 -2.70 -0.77 8.98
C THR A 50 -3.88 -0.12 9.72
N LEU A 51 -5.02 -0.81 9.78
CA LEU A 51 -6.18 -0.30 10.53
C LEU A 51 -5.91 -0.21 12.04
N VAL A 52 -5.07 -1.10 12.56
CA VAL A 52 -4.71 -1.15 13.98
C VAL A 52 -3.90 0.10 14.36
N GLU A 53 -2.90 0.45 13.55
CA GLU A 53 -2.05 1.63 13.72
C GLU A 53 -2.84 2.93 13.59
N ILE A 54 -3.75 3.00 12.61
CA ILE A 54 -4.65 4.15 12.46
C ILE A 54 -5.49 4.36 13.72
N GLY A 55 -6.02 3.28 14.31
CA GLY A 55 -6.75 3.34 15.57
C GLY A 55 -5.87 3.77 16.76
N GLN A 56 -4.59 3.38 16.78
CA GLN A 56 -3.63 3.84 17.77
C GLN A 56 -3.38 5.36 17.64
N LEU A 57 -3.15 5.85 16.43
CA LEU A 57 -2.98 7.28 16.17
C LEU A 57 -4.23 8.09 16.58
N GLN A 58 -5.43 7.60 16.28
CA GLN A 58 -6.67 8.23 16.72
C GLN A 58 -6.79 8.31 18.24
N ARG A 59 -6.39 7.27 18.97
CA ARG A 59 -6.37 7.31 20.44
C ARG A 59 -5.38 8.34 20.97
N LEU A 60 -4.20 8.43 20.36
CA LEU A 60 -3.16 9.37 20.77
C LEU A 60 -3.55 10.83 20.50
N ASP A 61 -4.25 11.09 19.40
CA ASP A 61 -4.81 12.41 19.05
C ASP A 61 -5.81 12.91 20.13
N HIS A 62 -6.52 11.99 20.79
CA HIS A 62 -7.42 12.30 21.90
C HIS A 62 -6.70 12.45 23.27
N THR A 63 -5.39 12.22 23.34
CA THR A 63 -4.58 12.30 24.57
C THR A 63 -3.32 13.16 24.37
N PRO A 64 -3.45 14.50 24.30
CA PRO A 64 -2.36 15.41 23.90
C PRO A 64 -1.19 15.50 24.91
N GLN A 65 -1.33 14.92 26.10
CA GLN A 65 -0.29 14.87 27.13
C GLN A 65 0.60 13.62 27.05
N THR A 66 0.36 12.74 26.06
CA THR A 66 1.12 11.50 25.88
C THR A 66 2.36 11.73 25.03
N SER A 67 3.48 11.05 25.34
CA SER A 67 4.67 11.09 24.50
C SER A 67 4.42 10.56 23.09
N CYS A 68 5.03 11.19 22.09
CA CYS A 68 4.98 10.77 20.69
C CYS A 68 5.94 9.62 20.36
N ASP A 69 6.71 9.12 21.31
CA ASP A 69 7.72 8.06 21.10
C ASP A 69 7.15 6.83 20.39
N LYS A 70 5.97 6.35 20.82
CA LYS A 70 5.30 5.21 20.18
C LYS A 70 4.93 5.46 18.72
N ILE A 71 4.62 6.71 18.37
CA ILE A 71 4.33 7.09 16.97
C ILE A 71 5.62 7.07 16.17
N ASN A 72 6.69 7.61 16.73
CA ASN A 72 8.01 7.62 16.09
C ASN A 72 8.51 6.20 15.83
N ASP A 73 8.43 5.32 16.82
CA ASP A 73 8.82 3.91 16.68
C ASP A 73 8.02 3.20 15.59
N MET A 74 6.69 3.38 15.58
CA MET A 74 5.81 2.82 14.56
C MET A 74 6.19 3.32 13.16
N VAL A 75 6.43 4.62 13.00
CA VAL A 75 6.84 5.19 11.70
C VAL A 75 8.21 4.66 11.27
N ASN A 76 9.15 4.53 12.20
CA ASN A 76 10.48 3.98 11.91
C ASN A 76 10.42 2.53 11.44
N VAL A 77 9.57 1.70 12.06
CA VAL A 77 9.33 0.32 11.59
C VAL A 77 8.81 0.33 10.15
N HIS A 78 7.82 1.17 9.85
CA HIS A 78 7.29 1.29 8.48
C HIS A 78 8.34 1.73 7.46
N ILE A 79 9.23 2.66 7.85
CA ILE A 79 10.34 3.07 6.99
C ILE A 79 11.24 1.88 6.67
N GLN A 80 11.60 1.07 7.68
CA GLN A 80 12.44 -0.10 7.48
C GLN A 80 11.78 -1.16 6.57
N GLU A 81 10.47 -1.39 6.73
CA GLU A 81 9.73 -2.30 5.85
C GLU A 81 9.69 -1.81 4.40
N VAL A 82 9.49 -0.50 4.18
CA VAL A 82 9.51 0.11 2.85
C VAL A 82 10.92 0.02 2.23
N GLU A 83 11.97 0.29 3.00
CA GLU A 83 13.36 0.15 2.54
C GLU A 83 13.68 -1.29 2.13
N ALA A 84 13.21 -2.29 2.89
CA ALA A 84 13.37 -3.69 2.53
C ALA A 84 12.69 -4.03 1.18
N GLN A 85 11.45 -3.58 0.99
CA GLN A 85 10.71 -3.78 -0.27
C GLN A 85 11.40 -3.07 -1.45
N ILE A 86 11.93 -1.87 -1.23
CA ILE A 86 12.70 -1.14 -2.26
C ILE A 86 13.91 -1.97 -2.68
N ASN A 87 14.67 -2.52 -1.73
CA ASN A 87 15.84 -3.33 -2.04
C ASN A 87 15.48 -4.59 -2.84
N GLU A 88 14.41 -5.28 -2.47
CA GLU A 88 13.91 -6.44 -3.22
C GLU A 88 13.52 -6.06 -4.66
N LEU A 89 12.80 -4.95 -4.83
CA LEU A 89 12.40 -4.46 -6.15
C LEU A 89 13.59 -4.00 -7.00
N ILE A 90 14.63 -3.43 -6.38
CA ILE A 90 15.89 -3.08 -7.06
C ILE A 90 16.56 -4.34 -7.59
N HIS A 91 16.68 -5.39 -6.77
CA HIS A 91 17.27 -6.66 -7.19
C HIS A 91 16.46 -7.31 -8.33
N LEU A 92 15.13 -7.33 -8.23
CA LEU A 92 14.28 -7.84 -9.30
C LEU A 92 14.46 -7.05 -10.60
N ARG A 93 14.51 -5.71 -10.51
CA ARG A 93 14.78 -4.85 -11.67
C ARG A 93 16.13 -5.16 -12.31
N GLU A 94 17.17 -5.38 -11.50
CA GLU A 94 18.51 -5.74 -12.00
C GLU A 94 18.49 -7.07 -12.75
N GLN A 95 17.82 -8.09 -12.21
CA GLN A 95 17.65 -9.38 -12.88
C GLN A 95 16.91 -9.24 -14.22
N LEU A 96 15.80 -8.49 -14.24
CA LEU A 96 15.04 -8.22 -15.45
C LEU A 96 15.84 -7.42 -16.49
N SER A 97 16.63 -6.44 -16.05
CA SER A 97 17.52 -5.66 -16.91
C SER A 97 18.63 -6.52 -17.52
N ALA A 98 19.23 -7.41 -16.72
CA ALA A 98 20.22 -8.36 -17.19
C ALA A 98 19.64 -9.33 -18.24
N LEU A 99 18.41 -9.80 -18.03
CA LEU A 99 17.68 -10.58 -19.03
C LEU A 99 17.45 -9.77 -20.31
N GLY A 100 16.86 -8.58 -20.21
CA GLY A 100 16.57 -7.71 -21.35
C GLY A 100 17.81 -7.39 -22.20
N SER A 101 18.97 -7.24 -21.57
CA SER A 101 20.25 -6.99 -22.25
C SER A 101 20.76 -8.17 -23.09
N CYS A 102 20.18 -9.37 -22.95
CA CYS A 102 20.63 -10.58 -23.63
C CYS A 102 20.07 -10.74 -25.06
N CYS A 103 19.16 -9.87 -25.51
CA CYS A 103 18.63 -9.94 -26.86
C CYS A 103 18.61 -8.56 -27.51
N ALA A 104 19.16 -8.47 -28.72
CA ALA A 104 19.00 -7.29 -29.57
C ALA A 104 17.66 -7.37 -30.34
N ASN A 105 17.17 -6.21 -30.79
CA ASN A 105 15.97 -6.15 -31.61
C ASN A 105 16.16 -6.89 -32.95
N ASN A 106 15.06 -7.41 -33.52
CA ASN A 106 15.01 -8.06 -34.83
C ASN A 106 15.69 -9.44 -34.95
N ARG A 107 15.73 -10.22 -33.85
CA ARG A 107 16.15 -11.64 -33.86
C ARG A 107 14.94 -12.59 -33.91
N THR A 108 15.13 -13.79 -34.42
CA THR A 108 14.11 -14.86 -34.33
C THR A 108 14.02 -15.40 -32.91
N ILE A 109 12.92 -16.09 -32.58
CA ILE A 109 12.73 -16.72 -31.25
C ILE A 109 13.84 -17.74 -30.95
N GLU A 110 14.34 -18.43 -31.97
CA GLU A 110 15.46 -19.38 -31.86
C GLU A 110 16.78 -18.71 -31.46
N GLN A 111 16.95 -17.42 -31.77
CA GLN A 111 18.14 -16.62 -31.46
C GLN A 111 17.94 -15.69 -30.27
N CYS A 112 16.84 -15.87 -29.53
CA CYS A 112 16.47 -15.00 -28.42
C CYS A 112 17.22 -15.40 -27.14
N GLY A 113 18.27 -14.64 -26.81
CA GLY A 113 19.10 -14.87 -25.62
C GLY A 113 18.33 -14.72 -24.30
N ILE A 114 17.19 -14.00 -24.28
CA ILE A 114 16.30 -13.95 -23.10
C ILE A 114 15.67 -15.33 -22.87
N LEU A 115 15.10 -15.92 -23.92
CA LEU A 115 14.38 -17.18 -23.85
C LEU A 115 15.33 -18.35 -23.55
N GLU A 116 16.55 -18.29 -24.08
CA GLU A 116 17.64 -19.20 -23.74
C GLU A 116 17.99 -19.12 -22.25
N LYS A 117 18.19 -17.92 -21.69
CA LYS A 117 18.50 -17.75 -20.27
C LYS A 117 17.39 -18.22 -19.34
N ILE A 118 16.13 -17.95 -19.66
CA ILE A 118 14.99 -18.39 -18.84
C ILE A 118 14.90 -19.93 -18.83
N LYS A 119 15.16 -20.58 -19.97
CA LYS A 119 15.19 -22.05 -20.05
C LYS A 119 16.31 -22.66 -19.21
N HIS A 120 17.50 -22.06 -19.19
CA HIS A 120 18.62 -22.55 -18.40
C HIS A 120 18.45 -22.26 -16.90
N ALA A 121 17.91 -21.10 -16.52
CA ALA A 121 17.67 -20.75 -15.11
C ALA A 121 16.65 -21.66 -14.39
N TYR A 122 15.83 -22.41 -15.13
CA TYR A 122 14.93 -23.42 -14.57
C TYR A 122 15.64 -24.76 -14.25
N VAL A 123 16.83 -25.00 -14.81
CA VAL A 123 17.53 -26.30 -14.68
C VAL A 123 18.44 -26.36 -13.45
N ASP A 124 18.87 -25.23 -12.90
CA ASP A 124 19.78 -25.13 -11.75
C ASP A 124 19.05 -24.93 -10.40
N GLY A 125 17.87 -25.54 -10.25
CA GLY A 125 17.05 -25.50 -9.03
C GLY A 125 16.67 -26.89 -8.54
N SER A 126 17.65 -27.65 -8.05
CA SER A 126 17.47 -28.81 -7.15
C SER A 126 18.29 -28.61 -5.88
#